data_AF-X1TE97-F1
#
_entry.id   AF-X1TE97-F1
#
_cell.length_a   1.000
_cell.length_b   1.000
_cell.length_c   1.000
_cell.angle_alpha   90.00
_cell.angle_beta   90.00
_cell.angle_gamma   90.00
#
_symmetry.space_group_name_H-M   'P 1'
#
loop_
_entity.id
_entity.type
_entity.pdbx_description
1 polymer ?
#
loop_
_entity_poly.entity_id
_entity_poly.type
_entity_poly.pdbx_seq_one_letter_code
_entity_poly.pdbx_strand_id
1 'polypeptide(L)' 'MEISQDLIYRVRKGERGINERFIIGATRAFPGYKLDDLFYVSA' A
#
# COMPACT_ATOMS: atom_id res chain seq x y z
N MET A 1 7.95 -6.62 16.77
CA MET A 1 8.31 -6.49 15.34
C MET A 1 8.14 -5.02 14.99
N GLU A 2 9.20 -4.23 15.09
CA GLU A 2 9.15 -2.81 14.71
C GLU A 2 9.51 -2.67 13.24
N ILE A 3 8.65 -2.00 12.48
CA ILE A 3 8.96 -1.60 11.13
C ILE A 3 9.90 -0.39 11.23
N SER A 4 11.07 -0.45 10.58
CA SER A 4 11.99 0.69 10.54
C SER A 4 11.30 1.93 9.99
N GLN A 5 11.52 3.07 10.65
CA GLN A 5 10.99 4.38 10.22
C GLN A 5 11.42 4.71 8.78
N ASP A 6 12.61 4.28 8.37
CA ASP A 6 13.12 4.48 7.01
C ASP A 6 12.33 3.70 5.96
N LEU A 7 11.76 2.54 6.32
CA LEU A 7 10.88 1.78 5.44
C LEU A 7 9.55 2.49 5.25
N ILE A 8 8.97 3.01 6.34
CA ILE A 8 7.73 3.78 6.30
C ILE A 8 7.91 5.06 5.47
N TYR A 9 9.03 5.76 5.67
CA TYR A 9 9.33 7.00 4.98
C TYR A 9 9.49 6.81 3.46
N ARG A 10 10.19 5.76 3.03
CA ARG A 10 10.38 5.44 1.59
C ARG A 10 9.07 5.11 0.88
N VAL A 11 8.16 4.39 1.54
CA VAL A 11 6.82 4.12 0.99
C VAL A 11 6.02 5.42 0.87
N ARG A 12 6.04 6.28 1.91
CA ARG A 12 5.36 7.59 1.89
C ARG A 12 5.85 8.52 0.78
N LYS A 13 7.15 8.49 0.47
CA LYS A 13 7.74 9.26 -0.62
C LYS A 13 7.54 8.67 -2.02
N GLY A 14 6.99 7.45 -2.12
CA GLY A 14 6.91 6.73 -3.39
C GLY A 14 8.24 6.14 -3.88
N GLU A 15 9.30 6.20 -3.06
CA GLU A 15 10.64 5.64 -3.37
C GLU A 15 10.67 4.11 -3.29
N ARG A 16 9.61 3.49 -2.76
CA ARG A 16 9.45 2.04 -2.70
C ARG A 16 8.00 1.65 -2.95
N GLY A 17 7.80 0.75 -3.90
CA GLY A 17 6.50 0.12 -4.15
C GLY A 17 6.03 -0.72 -2.95
N ILE A 18 4.71 -0.80 -2.80
CA ILE A 18 4.05 -1.69 -1.82
C ILE A 18 3.99 -3.12 -2.38
N ASN A 19 4.04 -4.11 -1.47
CA ASN A 19 4.02 -5.52 -1.87
C ASN A 19 2.62 -5.95 -2.32
N GLU A 20 2.54 -6.81 -3.34
CA GLU A 20 1.29 -7.40 -3.84
C GLU A 20 0.43 -8.03 -2.71
N ARG A 21 1.04 -8.74 -1.76
CA ARG A 21 0.32 -9.34 -0.62
C ARG A 21 -0.36 -8.29 0.26
N PHE A 22 0.23 -7.10 0.38
CA PHE A 22 -0.39 -5.99 1.09
C PHE A 22 -1.62 -5.48 0.33
N ILE A 23 -1.49 -5.34 -1.00
CA ILE A 23 -2.61 -4.94 -1.87
C ILE A 23 -3.76 -5.94 -1.76
N ILE A 24 -3.48 -7.25 -1.86
CA ILE A 24 -4.49 -8.31 -1.70
C ILE A 24 -5.14 -8.27 -0.30
N GLY A 25 -4.36 -8.01 0.75
CA GLY A 25 -4.87 -7.88 2.11
C GLY A 25 -5.84 -6.71 2.25
N ALA A 26 -5.47 -5.54 1.71
CA ALA A 26 -6.30 -4.35 1.73
C ALA A 26 -7.62 -4.56 0.96
N THR A 27 -7.57 -5.13 -0.26
CA THR A 27 -8.79 -5.37 -1.05
C THR A 27 -9.74 -6.36 -0.38
N ARG A 28 -9.21 -7.37 0.34
CA ARG A 28 -10.05 -8.29 1.13
C ARG A 28 -10.65 -7.64 2.38
N ALA A 29 -9.93 -6.71 3.01
CA ALA A 29 -10.43 -5.99 4.18
C ALA A 29 -11.51 -4.96 3.81
N PHE A 30 -11.47 -4.44 2.58
CA PHE A 30 -12.38 -3.42 2.06
C PHE A 30 -13.09 -3.89 0.77
N PRO A 31 -13.93 -4.94 0.82
CA PRO A 31 -14.45 -5.61 -0.39
C PRO A 31 -15.44 -4.78 -1.24
N GLY A 32 -15.88 -3.62 -0.74
CA GLY A 32 -16.76 -2.70 -1.48
C GLY A 32 -16.04 -1.54 -2.18
N TYR A 33 -14.71 -1.45 -2.03
CA TYR A 33 -13.89 -0.40 -2.61
C TYR A 33 -13.10 -0.95 -3.78
N LYS A 34 -12.99 -0.17 -4.86
CA LYS A 34 -12.13 -0.51 -5.99
C LYS A 34 -10.67 -0.26 -5.64
N LEU A 35 -9.76 -0.79 -6.46
CA LEU A 35 -8.33 -0.67 -6.21
C LEU A 35 -7.86 0.79 -6.20
N ASP A 36 -8.40 1.61 -7.10
CA ASP A 36 -8.15 3.05 -7.23
C ASP A 36 -8.81 3.88 -6.12
N ASP A 37 -9.87 3.38 -5.48
CA ASP A 37 -10.42 3.98 -4.26
C ASP A 37 -9.48 3.78 -3.05
N LEU A 38 -8.69 2.70 -3.07
CA LEU A 38 -7.79 2.30 -1.97
C LEU A 38 -6.34 2.77 -2.16
N PHE A 39 -5.90 2.88 -3.42
CA PHE A 39 -4.51 3.18 -3.76
C PHE A 39 -4.45 4.19 -4.90
N TYR A 40 -3.54 5.16 -4.75
CA TYR A 40 -3.23 6.07 -5.83
C TYR A 40 -2.36 5.36 -6.87
N VAL A 41 -2.95 4.99 -8.00
CA VAL A 41 -2.25 4.46 -9.17
C VAL A 41 -1.99 5.62 -10.12
N SER A 42 -0.71 5.97 -10.34
CA SER A 42 -0.35 6.87 -11.45
C SER A 42 -0.57 6.13 -12.77
N ALA A 43 -1.19 6.80 -13.74
CA ALA A 43 -1.35 6.30 -15.10
C ALA A 43 -0.02 6.08 -15.82
#